data_AF-A0A0D6PGF5-F1
#
_entry.id   AF-A0A0D6PGF5-F1
#
_cell.length_a   1.000
_cell.length_b   1.000
_cell.length_c   1.000
_cell.angle_alpha   90.00
_cell.angle_beta   90.00
_cell.angle_gamma   90.00
#
_symmetry.space_group_name_H-M   'P 1'
#
loop_
_entity.id
_entity.type
_entity.pdbx_description
1 polymer ?
#
loop_
_entity_poly.entity_id
_entity_poly.type
_entity_poly.pdbx_seq_one_letter_code
_entity_poly.pdbx_strand_id
1 'polypeptide(L)'
;MLNIETFDNVRGGNVVYKALSHPLAARALTRLAETVGPVALFDPDGIAGPLLALCPAFEVEGLYVQDTQAIGQIRTGHVARALLDLPQARVRKVLLAAFDAGRRAQHLQTLLPPGAELVTLDAVKLPEDWLSVSRRYLEPRNFATNFVFFRDDERFATRLTTANYWAGYGAKEVLFQHILFDQGGQVLAEWAQKSPTGPGGYVVDSREVRARFGLKPFTGQLFIHAIGVAGHDVVKYALDTYATDNGASLSCTHDANAWPAARFAGLPAPRADERVILWVQNSHGVPIPAGDLALDRMGADAPVALEEEIPPFATRALDVAELFPDLRWPAQLEVRAGRHVVRPRYEVVREGRTRIAHVNVERADLRPDPEIKALHPSMGRGYLLPFPVLPRGRFRTFALPTPMVEAERDMPLRLDVFTPQGEKIAEKFLGRLPRNHECAVDLDDLLPDGALLEGGHAELVYDFRDGGEADGWLHALFRFEDRANGHAAESSFGAHIFNTLMVYKNEPQSYTGKPPGLSTRLFLKLGFGGRESFCVLIYPASAPWEEHSSTDLELYDANGVLLETSRIRIACSGSKLMRPDQHFAPAALRAAGEAGYVLIRDVTCRLFGFHGLEDEAGGFSLDHMFGF
;
A
#
# COMPACT_ATOMS: atom_id res chain seq x y z
N MET A 1 9.55 12.62 -13.62
CA MET A 1 9.30 12.37 -12.17
C MET A 1 8.73 13.63 -11.53
N LEU A 2 7.62 13.49 -10.80
CA LEU A 2 7.02 14.58 -10.03
C LEU A 2 7.90 15.01 -8.86
N ASN A 3 8.13 16.32 -8.76
CA ASN A 3 8.87 16.94 -7.67
C ASN A 3 7.99 17.11 -6.41
N ILE A 4 7.58 15.99 -5.82
CA ILE A 4 6.78 15.94 -4.58
C ILE A 4 7.51 15.14 -3.50
N GLU A 5 7.49 15.61 -2.27
CA GLU A 5 7.87 14.80 -1.10
C GLU A 5 6.63 14.11 -0.54
N THR A 6 6.66 12.79 -0.40
CA THR A 6 5.45 11.99 -0.07
C THR A 6 5.56 11.36 1.30
N PHE A 7 6.66 10.68 1.61
CA PHE A 7 6.89 10.01 2.88
C PHE A 7 8.38 10.02 3.24
N ASP A 8 8.67 10.18 4.54
CA ASP A 8 10.00 10.07 5.13
C ASP A 8 9.91 9.26 6.43
N ASN A 9 10.88 8.38 6.72
CA ASN A 9 10.80 7.51 7.91
C ASN A 9 10.90 8.27 9.24
N VAL A 10 11.47 9.48 9.23
CA VAL A 10 11.66 10.30 10.44
C VAL A 10 10.43 11.15 10.70
N ARG A 11 9.90 11.80 9.66
CA ARG A 11 8.79 12.77 9.74
C ARG A 11 7.42 12.16 9.46
N GLY A 12 7.37 10.98 8.85
CA GLY A 12 6.16 10.32 8.38
C GLY A 12 5.67 10.84 7.03
N GLY A 13 4.37 10.65 6.79
CA GLY A 13 3.72 11.10 5.57
C GLY A 13 3.64 12.62 5.46
N ASN A 14 3.86 13.14 4.26
CA ASN A 14 3.78 14.57 3.99
C ASN A 14 2.32 15.01 3.79
N VAL A 15 1.77 15.68 4.81
CA VAL A 15 0.40 16.20 4.78
C VAL A 15 0.18 17.23 3.66
N VAL A 16 1.20 18.00 3.26
CA VAL A 16 1.10 18.99 2.18
C VAL A 16 0.78 18.29 0.86
N TYR A 17 1.42 17.15 0.59
CA TYR A 17 1.12 16.34 -0.59
C TYR A 17 -0.37 15.98 -0.60
N LYS A 18 -0.88 15.33 0.46
CA LYS A 18 -2.29 14.91 0.53
C LYS A 18 -3.26 16.09 0.42
N ALA A 19 -2.92 17.24 0.99
CA ALA A 19 -3.74 18.44 0.91
C ALA A 19 -3.86 18.97 -0.52
N LEU A 20 -2.76 19.02 -1.27
CA LEU A 20 -2.72 19.51 -2.64
C LEU A 20 -3.27 18.48 -3.64
N SER A 21 -3.05 17.18 -3.40
CA SER A 21 -3.47 16.10 -4.30
C SER A 21 -4.90 15.61 -4.06
N HIS A 22 -5.55 16.01 -2.96
CA HIS A 22 -6.96 15.67 -2.71
C HIS A 22 -7.82 16.11 -3.92
N PRO A 23 -8.70 15.26 -4.49
CA PRO A 23 -9.39 15.57 -5.75
C PRO A 23 -10.14 16.91 -5.74
N LEU A 24 -10.81 17.26 -4.64
CA LEU A 24 -11.47 18.57 -4.49
C LEU A 24 -10.48 19.76 -4.52
N ALA A 25 -9.34 19.62 -3.83
CA ALA A 25 -8.30 20.65 -3.80
C ALA A 25 -7.63 20.78 -5.17
N ALA A 26 -7.33 19.66 -5.85
CA ALA A 26 -6.75 19.66 -7.20
C ALA A 26 -7.64 20.39 -8.22
N ARG A 27 -8.97 20.14 -8.18
CA ARG A 27 -9.95 20.86 -9.00
C ARG A 27 -9.98 22.36 -8.65
N ALA A 28 -9.90 22.71 -7.36
CA ALA A 28 -9.90 24.11 -6.91
C ALA A 28 -8.60 24.84 -7.28
N LEU A 29 -7.45 24.18 -7.17
CA LEU A 29 -6.14 24.68 -7.59
C LEU A 29 -6.11 25.00 -9.08
N THR A 30 -6.64 24.11 -9.91
CA THR A 30 -6.73 24.34 -11.37
C THR A 30 -7.55 25.60 -11.67
N ARG A 31 -8.75 25.73 -11.08
CA ARG A 31 -9.56 26.95 -11.21
C ARG A 31 -8.86 28.20 -10.68
N LEU A 32 -8.11 28.07 -9.58
CA LEU A 32 -7.35 29.17 -9.03
C LEU A 32 -6.27 29.63 -10.03
N ALA A 33 -5.48 28.71 -10.56
CA ALA A 33 -4.45 29.00 -11.56
C ALA A 33 -5.02 29.71 -12.80
N GLU A 34 -6.15 29.23 -13.33
CA GLU A 34 -6.83 29.83 -14.48
C GLU A 34 -7.32 31.27 -14.23
N THR A 35 -7.66 31.61 -12.98
CA THR A 35 -8.28 32.90 -12.65
C THR A 35 -7.28 33.95 -12.15
N VAL A 36 -6.12 33.55 -11.62
CA VAL A 36 -5.13 34.48 -11.07
C VAL A 36 -4.18 35.05 -12.12
N GLY A 37 -3.98 34.37 -13.25
CA GLY A 37 -2.97 34.75 -14.26
C GLY A 37 -1.53 34.71 -13.71
N PRO A 38 -0.59 35.48 -14.27
CA PRO A 38 0.78 35.54 -13.76
C PRO A 38 0.84 36.01 -12.30
N VAL A 39 1.51 35.21 -11.45
CA VAL A 39 1.67 35.49 -10.02
C VAL A 39 3.13 35.67 -9.62
N ALA A 40 3.36 36.54 -8.64
CA ALA A 40 4.54 36.43 -7.79
C ALA A 40 4.25 35.41 -6.69
N LEU A 41 5.00 34.32 -6.65
CA LEU A 41 4.81 33.23 -5.69
C LEU A 41 5.69 33.48 -4.46
N PHE A 42 5.08 33.75 -3.31
CA PHE A 42 5.79 33.79 -2.03
C PHE A 42 5.70 32.43 -1.33
N ASP A 43 6.86 31.82 -1.08
CA ASP A 43 6.97 30.49 -0.49
C ASP A 43 7.67 30.52 0.88
N PRO A 44 6.92 30.73 1.97
CA PRO A 44 7.51 30.80 3.30
C PRO A 44 7.94 29.45 3.87
N ASP A 45 7.34 28.34 3.42
CA ASP A 45 7.47 27.01 4.03
C ASP A 45 8.06 25.95 3.08
N GLY A 46 8.39 26.28 1.84
CA GLY A 46 8.91 25.32 0.86
C GLY A 46 7.82 24.54 0.11
N ILE A 47 6.59 25.06 0.03
CA ILE A 47 5.43 24.41 -0.61
C ILE A 47 5.44 24.61 -2.14
N ALA A 48 6.21 25.56 -2.68
CA ALA A 48 6.21 25.84 -4.12
C ALA A 48 6.56 24.60 -4.97
N GLY A 49 7.49 23.77 -4.50
CA GLY A 49 7.84 22.46 -5.07
C GLY A 49 6.64 21.61 -5.43
N PRO A 50 5.97 21.05 -4.40
CA PRO A 50 4.80 20.21 -4.63
C PRO A 50 3.61 20.94 -5.24
N LEU A 51 3.42 22.24 -4.96
CA LEU A 51 2.34 23.04 -5.56
C LEU A 51 2.45 23.09 -7.09
N LEU A 52 3.62 23.44 -7.62
CA LEU A 52 3.82 23.56 -9.06
C LEU A 52 3.92 22.21 -9.75
N ALA A 53 4.37 21.16 -9.05
CA ALA A 53 4.32 19.80 -9.57
C ALA A 53 2.88 19.27 -9.72
N LEU A 54 1.99 19.57 -8.77
CA LEU A 54 0.60 19.11 -8.76
C LEU A 54 -0.38 20.09 -9.44
N CYS A 55 0.08 21.30 -9.76
CA CYS A 55 -0.68 22.28 -10.52
C CYS A 55 0.29 23.10 -11.40
N PRO A 56 0.77 22.54 -12.52
CA PRO A 56 1.72 23.21 -13.40
C PRO A 56 1.12 24.40 -14.17
N ALA A 57 -0.21 24.60 -14.09
CA ALA A 57 -0.92 25.69 -14.74
C ALA A 57 -0.64 27.08 -14.11
N PHE A 58 -0.03 27.15 -12.92
CA PHE A 58 0.36 28.43 -12.34
C PHE A 58 1.48 29.08 -13.15
N GLU A 59 1.20 30.24 -13.74
CA GLU A 59 2.21 31.09 -14.37
C GLU A 59 2.97 31.88 -13.29
N VAL A 60 4.21 31.50 -13.00
CA VAL A 60 5.03 32.13 -11.96
C VAL A 60 6.01 33.15 -12.58
N GLU A 61 5.82 34.44 -12.29
CA GLU A 61 6.75 35.51 -12.70
C GLU A 61 8.04 35.47 -11.87
N GLY A 62 7.90 35.23 -10.57
CA GLY A 62 9.01 35.22 -9.64
C GLY A 62 8.66 34.42 -8.39
N LEU A 63 9.64 33.66 -7.90
CA LEU A 63 9.57 32.94 -6.65
C LEU A 63 10.30 33.75 -5.57
N TYR A 64 9.61 34.09 -4.49
CA TYR A 64 10.11 34.91 -3.40
C TYR A 64 10.18 34.08 -2.13
N VAL A 65 11.27 34.22 -1.37
CA VAL A 65 11.53 33.46 -0.14
C VAL A 65 11.95 34.38 1.01
N GLN A 66 11.61 33.97 2.23
CA GLN A 66 12.03 34.67 3.44
C GLN A 66 13.35 34.13 4.02
N ASP A 67 13.70 32.89 3.71
CA ASP A 67 14.96 32.29 4.13
C ASP A 67 16.12 32.85 3.30
N THR A 68 17.02 33.58 3.95
CA THR A 68 18.20 34.16 3.29
C THR A 68 19.12 33.13 2.67
N GLN A 69 19.17 31.89 3.18
CA GLN A 69 19.98 30.83 2.61
C GLN A 69 19.40 30.29 1.30
N ALA A 70 18.09 30.47 1.10
CA ALA A 70 17.38 30.05 -0.09
C ALA A 70 17.55 31.02 -1.28
N ILE A 71 17.93 32.28 -1.03
CA ILE A 71 18.08 33.30 -2.08
C ILE A 71 19.15 32.88 -3.09
N GLY A 72 18.87 33.04 -4.38
CA GLY A 72 19.76 32.65 -5.47
C GLY A 72 19.73 31.15 -5.81
N GLN A 73 19.12 30.31 -4.96
CA GLN A 73 18.93 28.90 -5.29
C GLN A 73 17.89 28.73 -6.39
N ILE A 74 18.10 27.77 -7.27
CA ILE A 74 17.09 27.35 -8.24
C ILE A 74 16.09 26.43 -7.51
N ARG A 75 14.82 26.81 -7.53
CA ARG A 75 13.71 26.03 -6.99
C ARG A 75 12.60 26.01 -8.03
N THR A 76 12.14 24.81 -8.38
CA THR A 76 11.09 24.60 -9.40
C THR A 76 11.35 25.36 -10.72
N GLY A 77 12.61 25.46 -11.15
CA GLY A 77 12.99 26.20 -12.37
C GLY A 77 13.12 27.72 -12.22
N HIS A 78 12.85 28.29 -11.03
CA HIS A 78 12.97 29.71 -10.75
C HIS A 78 14.14 30.00 -9.81
N VAL A 79 14.87 31.09 -10.05
CA VAL A 79 15.84 31.61 -9.07
C VAL A 79 15.06 32.28 -7.95
N ALA A 80 15.21 31.77 -6.72
CA ALA A 80 14.54 32.32 -5.55
C ALA A 80 15.07 33.74 -5.24
N ARG A 81 14.16 34.71 -5.17
CA ARG A 81 14.41 36.12 -4.89
C ARG A 81 14.13 36.45 -3.43
N ALA A 82 14.74 37.51 -2.91
CA ALA A 82 14.46 37.94 -1.55
C ALA A 82 13.01 38.42 -1.44
N LEU A 83 12.31 38.09 -0.36
CA LEU A 83 10.95 38.61 -0.12
C LEU A 83 10.89 40.15 -0.18
N LEU A 84 11.97 40.84 0.19
CA LEU A 84 12.05 42.30 0.12
C LEU A 84 12.05 42.86 -1.30
N ASP A 85 12.31 42.04 -2.32
CA ASP A 85 12.23 42.43 -3.72
C ASP A 85 10.80 42.32 -4.27
N LEU A 86 9.86 41.73 -3.52
CA LEU A 86 8.47 41.52 -3.94
C LEU A 86 7.77 42.80 -4.42
N PRO A 87 7.94 44.00 -3.83
CA PRO A 87 7.31 45.23 -4.33
C PRO A 87 7.69 45.59 -5.78
N GLN A 88 8.79 45.05 -6.31
CA GLN A 88 9.27 45.29 -7.66
C GLN A 88 8.64 44.33 -8.69
N ALA A 89 7.90 43.30 -8.24
CA ALA A 89 7.26 42.33 -9.10
C ALA A 89 6.18 42.99 -9.99
N ARG A 90 6.19 42.65 -11.28
CA ARG A 90 5.25 43.21 -12.27
C ARG A 90 4.04 42.31 -12.45
N VAL A 91 3.29 42.12 -11.38
CA VAL A 91 2.12 41.22 -11.34
C VAL A 91 0.90 41.91 -10.74
N ARG A 92 -0.29 41.42 -11.10
CA ARG A 92 -1.55 41.88 -10.49
C ARG A 92 -1.93 41.07 -9.25
N LYS A 93 -1.35 39.87 -9.10
CA LYS A 93 -1.65 38.94 -8.02
C LYS A 93 -0.34 38.45 -7.39
N VAL A 94 -0.31 38.40 -6.07
CA VAL A 94 0.72 37.70 -5.30
C VAL A 94 0.07 36.46 -4.71
N LEU A 95 0.64 35.28 -4.97
CA LEU A 95 0.20 34.04 -4.36
C LEU A 95 1.09 33.71 -3.17
N LEU A 96 0.51 33.72 -1.96
CA LEU A 96 1.14 33.18 -0.76
C LEU A 96 0.88 31.67 -0.71
N ALA A 97 1.93 30.88 -0.92
CA ALA A 97 1.91 29.42 -0.87
C ALA A 97 1.83 28.89 0.57
N ALA A 98 0.76 29.24 1.29
CA ALA A 98 0.50 28.78 2.63
C ALA A 98 -1.00 28.60 2.88
N PHE A 99 -1.34 27.58 3.66
CA PHE A 99 -2.64 27.41 4.29
C PHE A 99 -2.64 28.05 5.68
N ASP A 100 -3.84 28.32 6.22
CA ASP A 100 -4.03 29.01 7.50
C ASP A 100 -3.29 30.37 7.49
N ALA A 101 -3.38 31.08 6.37
CA ALA A 101 -2.44 32.13 6.00
C ALA A 101 -2.67 33.47 6.71
N GLY A 102 -3.78 33.64 7.44
CA GLY A 102 -4.27 34.94 7.94
C GLY A 102 -3.22 35.85 8.57
N ARG A 103 -2.40 35.35 9.50
CA ARG A 103 -1.32 36.17 10.12
C ARG A 103 -0.23 36.56 9.13
N ARG A 104 0.19 35.64 8.27
CA ARG A 104 1.24 35.91 7.27
C ARG A 104 0.74 36.85 6.19
N ALA A 105 -0.51 36.70 5.77
CA ALA A 105 -1.15 37.59 4.82
C ALA A 105 -1.18 39.04 5.32
N GLN A 106 -1.48 39.26 6.60
CA GLN A 106 -1.43 40.59 7.22
C GLN A 106 -0.03 41.20 7.17
N HIS A 107 1.02 40.42 7.47
CA HIS A 107 2.41 40.91 7.41
C HIS A 107 2.85 41.24 5.98
N LEU A 108 2.34 40.50 4.98
CA LEU A 108 2.73 40.68 3.58
C LEU A 108 2.06 41.91 2.94
N GLN A 109 0.95 42.40 3.50
CA GLN A 109 0.13 43.46 2.91
C GLN A 109 0.92 44.74 2.57
N THR A 110 1.91 45.08 3.40
CA THR A 110 2.76 46.27 3.20
C THR A 110 3.89 46.08 2.19
N LEU A 111 4.15 44.83 1.78
CA LEU A 111 5.19 44.44 0.82
C LEU A 111 4.62 44.07 -0.56
N LEU A 112 3.30 44.18 -0.75
CA LEU A 112 2.69 43.89 -2.04
C LEU A 112 3.12 44.94 -3.09
N PRO A 113 3.28 44.53 -4.36
CA PRO A 113 3.40 45.48 -5.45
C PRO A 113 2.20 46.46 -5.46
N PRO A 114 2.40 47.73 -5.87
CA PRO A 114 1.31 48.70 -5.93
C PRO A 114 0.12 48.18 -6.76
N GLY A 115 -1.06 48.11 -6.14
CA GLY A 115 -2.30 47.66 -6.78
C GLY A 115 -2.42 46.14 -6.98
N ALA A 116 -1.45 45.35 -6.50
CA ALA A 116 -1.56 43.90 -6.52
C ALA A 116 -2.48 43.40 -5.39
N GLU A 117 -3.20 42.32 -5.67
CA GLU A 117 -4.03 41.62 -4.71
C GLU A 117 -3.31 40.38 -4.17
N LEU A 118 -3.49 40.11 -2.88
CA LEU A 118 -2.98 38.90 -2.24
C LEU A 118 -3.99 37.76 -2.34
N VAL A 119 -3.54 36.63 -2.88
CA VAL A 119 -4.24 35.35 -2.94
C VAL A 119 -3.49 34.35 -2.07
N THR A 120 -4.20 33.42 -1.42
CA THR A 120 -3.61 32.40 -0.57
C THR A 120 -4.16 31.02 -0.92
N LEU A 121 -3.50 29.96 -0.44
CA LEU A 121 -4.02 28.59 -0.57
C LEU A 121 -5.25 28.33 0.31
N ASP A 122 -5.68 29.28 1.17
CA ASP A 122 -6.94 29.15 1.90
C ASP A 122 -8.15 29.03 0.96
N ALA A 123 -8.06 29.58 -0.25
CA ALA A 123 -9.10 29.51 -1.27
C ALA A 123 -9.34 28.10 -1.85
N VAL A 124 -8.37 27.17 -1.67
CA VAL A 124 -8.45 25.80 -2.19
C VAL A 124 -8.58 24.75 -1.10
N LYS A 125 -8.80 25.19 0.15
CA LYS A 125 -9.05 24.29 1.27
C LYS A 125 -10.26 23.40 1.03
N LEU A 126 -10.22 22.23 1.64
CA LEU A 126 -11.41 21.39 1.74
C LEU A 126 -12.49 22.12 2.56
N PRO A 127 -13.77 21.88 2.26
CA PRO A 127 -14.88 22.33 3.11
C PRO A 127 -14.70 21.91 4.58
N GLU A 128 -15.21 22.71 5.52
CA GLU A 128 -15.03 22.45 6.96
C GLU A 128 -15.63 21.10 7.41
N ASP A 129 -16.74 20.69 6.78
CA ASP A 129 -17.41 19.40 7.00
C ASP A 129 -16.62 18.20 6.44
N TRP A 130 -15.50 18.45 5.75
CA TRP A 130 -14.55 17.44 5.28
C TRP A 130 -13.28 17.37 6.14
N LEU A 131 -13.24 18.07 7.29
CA LEU A 131 -12.08 18.09 8.18
C LEU A 131 -12.38 17.37 9.50
N SER A 132 -11.48 16.50 9.93
CA SER A 132 -11.50 15.91 11.28
C SER A 132 -11.09 16.92 12.35
N VAL A 133 -10.28 17.92 11.99
CA VAL A 133 -9.72 18.97 12.84
C VAL A 133 -9.75 20.30 12.10
N SER A 134 -10.79 21.10 12.33
CA SER A 134 -11.00 22.37 11.61
C SER A 134 -10.01 23.48 11.95
N ARG A 135 -9.41 23.45 13.16
CA ARG A 135 -8.52 24.51 13.65
C ARG A 135 -7.14 24.58 12.97
N ARG A 136 -6.71 23.49 12.32
CA ARG A 136 -5.41 23.37 11.67
C ARG A 136 -5.60 22.58 10.40
N TYR A 137 -5.52 23.23 9.24
CA TYR A 137 -5.83 22.59 7.98
C TYR A 137 -4.84 21.46 7.66
N LEU A 138 -3.53 21.72 7.80
CA LEU A 138 -2.45 20.74 7.62
C LEU A 138 -2.28 19.79 8.83
N GLU A 139 -3.38 19.33 9.41
CA GLU A 139 -3.41 18.23 10.35
C GLU A 139 -3.51 16.90 9.58
N PRO A 140 -2.64 15.89 9.81
CA PRO A 140 -2.69 14.62 9.08
C PRO A 140 -4.06 13.94 9.10
N ARG A 141 -4.78 14.00 10.23
CA ARG A 141 -6.14 13.45 10.39
C ARG A 141 -7.21 14.09 9.49
N ASN A 142 -6.93 15.24 8.87
CA ASN A 142 -7.81 15.84 7.86
C ASN A 142 -7.68 15.16 6.49
N PHE A 143 -6.73 14.24 6.33
CA PHE A 143 -6.42 13.59 5.07
C PHE A 143 -6.23 12.09 5.26
N ALA A 144 -7.17 11.46 5.97
CA ALA A 144 -7.25 10.00 6.01
C ALA A 144 -7.84 9.48 4.70
N THR A 145 -6.98 9.39 3.68
CA THR A 145 -7.37 9.12 2.29
C THR A 145 -6.64 7.91 1.72
N ASN A 146 -7.25 7.25 0.75
CA ASN A 146 -6.59 6.23 -0.07
C ASN A 146 -7.25 6.10 -1.46
N PHE A 147 -6.57 5.43 -2.39
CA PHE A 147 -7.10 5.02 -3.69
C PHE A 147 -7.26 3.50 -3.73
N VAL A 148 -8.31 3.06 -4.44
CA VAL A 148 -8.71 1.65 -4.51
C VAL A 148 -9.00 1.32 -5.96
N PHE A 149 -8.38 0.28 -6.51
CA PHE A 149 -8.79 -0.26 -7.81
C PHE A 149 -10.24 -0.74 -7.74
N PHE A 150 -11.07 -0.30 -8.67
CA PHE A 150 -12.51 -0.57 -8.61
C PHE A 150 -13.04 -0.93 -9.99
N ARG A 151 -13.66 -2.12 -10.11
CA ARG A 151 -14.11 -2.69 -11.38
C ARG A 151 -15.46 -3.37 -11.19
N ASP A 152 -16.40 -3.03 -12.06
CA ASP A 152 -17.66 -3.76 -12.22
C ASP A 152 -17.99 -3.90 -13.70
N ASP A 153 -17.75 -5.08 -14.26
CA ASP A 153 -18.04 -5.38 -15.65
C ASP A 153 -18.76 -6.72 -15.81
N GLU A 154 -18.84 -7.22 -17.05
CA GLU A 154 -19.55 -8.47 -17.36
C GLU A 154 -18.87 -9.71 -16.74
N ARG A 155 -17.59 -9.61 -16.36
CA ARG A 155 -16.79 -10.72 -15.85
C ARG A 155 -16.42 -10.56 -14.38
N PHE A 156 -16.23 -9.33 -13.91
CA PHE A 156 -15.67 -9.07 -12.59
C PHE A 156 -16.45 -8.01 -11.81
N ALA A 157 -16.46 -8.18 -10.50
CA ALA A 157 -16.82 -7.16 -9.52
C ALA A 157 -15.71 -7.02 -8.47
N THR A 158 -15.67 -5.87 -7.82
CA THR A 158 -14.77 -5.58 -6.70
C THR A 158 -15.53 -5.26 -5.43
N ARG A 159 -15.04 -5.73 -4.29
CA ARG A 159 -15.61 -5.43 -2.96
C ARG A 159 -14.51 -4.95 -2.02
N LEU A 160 -14.62 -3.70 -1.60
CA LEU A 160 -13.77 -3.14 -0.54
C LEU A 160 -14.37 -3.48 0.81
N THR A 161 -13.52 -3.92 1.74
CA THR A 161 -13.87 -4.12 3.15
C THR A 161 -12.82 -3.47 4.05
N THR A 162 -13.27 -2.70 5.03
CA THR A 162 -12.46 -2.09 6.10
C THR A 162 -13.26 -2.09 7.42
N ALA A 163 -12.78 -1.42 8.45
CA ALA A 163 -13.48 -1.26 9.72
C ALA A 163 -13.23 0.11 10.34
N ASN A 164 -14.12 0.54 11.24
CA ASN A 164 -13.94 1.75 12.02
C ASN A 164 -12.98 1.56 13.20
N TYR A 165 -11.73 1.21 12.93
CA TYR A 165 -10.73 1.06 14.00
C TYR A 165 -10.40 2.38 14.71
N TRP A 166 -10.73 3.54 14.12
CA TRP A 166 -10.61 4.85 14.76
C TRP A 166 -11.52 5.02 15.99
N ALA A 167 -12.63 4.27 16.07
CA ALA A 167 -13.46 4.24 17.27
C ALA A 167 -12.66 3.81 18.52
N GLY A 168 -11.67 2.91 18.35
CA GLY A 168 -10.75 2.52 19.41
C GLY A 168 -9.83 3.64 19.90
N TYR A 169 -9.65 4.69 19.11
CA TYR A 169 -8.93 5.91 19.45
C TYR A 169 -9.85 7.06 19.90
N GLY A 170 -11.14 6.79 20.08
CA GLY A 170 -12.13 7.76 20.54
C GLY A 170 -12.85 8.53 19.44
N ALA A 171 -12.75 8.11 18.16
CA ALA A 171 -13.61 8.65 17.11
C ALA A 171 -15.08 8.28 17.39
N LYS A 172 -16.00 9.24 17.19
CA LYS A 172 -17.43 9.06 17.53
C LYS A 172 -18.32 8.95 16.29
N GLU A 173 -18.03 9.76 15.27
CA GLU A 173 -18.81 9.84 14.05
C GLU A 173 -17.85 9.86 12.87
N VAL A 174 -17.48 8.68 12.37
CA VAL A 174 -16.66 8.56 11.16
C VAL A 174 -17.57 8.57 9.94
N LEU A 175 -17.25 9.41 8.97
CA LEU A 175 -17.94 9.51 7.69
C LEU A 175 -16.95 9.19 6.57
N PHE A 176 -17.32 8.29 5.67
CA PHE A 176 -16.54 8.03 4.47
C PHE A 176 -17.12 8.79 3.28
N GLN A 177 -16.31 9.65 2.67
CA GLN A 177 -16.59 10.29 1.39
C GLN A 177 -15.91 9.52 0.26
N HIS A 178 -16.60 9.42 -0.86
CA HIS A 178 -16.19 8.64 -2.01
C HIS A 178 -16.27 9.45 -3.29
N ILE A 179 -15.27 9.29 -4.15
CA ILE A 179 -15.29 9.77 -5.54
C ILE A 179 -14.87 8.59 -6.41
N LEU A 180 -15.78 8.10 -7.24
CA LEU A 180 -15.51 7.04 -8.21
C LEU A 180 -15.13 7.66 -9.54
N PHE A 181 -13.95 7.29 -10.04
CA PHE A 181 -13.46 7.63 -11.38
C PHE A 181 -13.57 6.44 -12.32
N ASP A 182 -13.88 6.70 -13.59
CA ASP A 182 -13.81 5.72 -14.66
C ASP A 182 -12.38 5.49 -15.16
N GLN A 183 -12.25 4.69 -16.22
CA GLN A 183 -10.95 4.34 -16.81
C GLN A 183 -10.22 5.57 -17.35
N GLY A 184 -10.96 6.56 -17.86
CA GLY A 184 -10.41 7.80 -18.40
C GLY A 184 -10.18 8.88 -17.34
N GLY A 185 -10.47 8.60 -16.06
CA GLY A 185 -10.33 9.54 -14.96
C GLY A 185 -11.50 10.51 -14.78
N GLN A 186 -12.63 10.24 -15.45
CA GLN A 186 -13.85 11.03 -15.29
C GLN A 186 -14.64 10.57 -14.08
N VAL A 187 -15.29 11.51 -13.40
CA VAL A 187 -16.12 11.21 -12.23
C VAL A 187 -17.39 10.51 -12.67
N LEU A 188 -17.62 9.29 -12.16
CA LEU A 188 -18.87 8.55 -12.34
C LEU A 188 -19.88 8.84 -11.23
N ALA A 189 -19.42 8.93 -9.98
CA ALA A 189 -20.28 9.14 -8.83
C ALA A 189 -19.51 9.73 -7.63
N GLU A 190 -20.19 10.52 -6.82
CA GLU A 190 -19.70 11.04 -5.53
C GLU A 190 -20.75 10.78 -4.45
N TRP A 191 -20.35 10.25 -3.29
CA TRP A 191 -21.28 10.03 -2.17
C TRP A 191 -20.60 9.95 -0.80
N ALA A 192 -21.39 10.24 0.21
CA ALA A 192 -21.05 10.06 1.61
C ALA A 192 -21.76 8.82 2.20
N GLN A 193 -21.11 8.14 3.13
CA GLN A 193 -21.70 7.06 3.91
C GLN A 193 -21.15 7.08 5.33
N LYS A 194 -22.04 7.00 6.32
CA LYS A 194 -21.63 6.90 7.72
C LYS A 194 -21.02 5.53 7.99
N SER A 195 -19.92 5.54 8.72
CA SER A 195 -19.35 4.34 9.32
C SER A 195 -20.23 3.84 10.47
N PRO A 196 -20.16 2.55 10.86
CA PRO A 196 -20.69 2.08 12.13
C PRO A 196 -20.17 2.93 13.30
N THR A 197 -20.99 3.12 14.34
CA THR A 197 -20.65 3.94 15.51
C THR A 197 -19.51 3.34 16.34
N GLY A 198 -19.50 2.01 16.49
CA GLY A 198 -18.42 1.25 17.11
C GLY A 198 -17.34 0.85 16.10
N PRO A 199 -16.43 -0.06 16.47
CA PRO A 199 -15.43 -0.62 15.57
C PRO A 199 -16.03 -1.58 14.55
N GLY A 200 -17.20 -1.29 13.98
CA GLY A 200 -17.88 -2.17 13.02
C GLY A 200 -17.21 -2.19 11.65
N GLY A 201 -17.55 -3.22 10.86
CA GLY A 201 -17.08 -3.37 9.48
C GLY A 201 -17.76 -2.40 8.52
N TYR A 202 -17.01 -1.97 7.51
CA TYR A 202 -17.47 -1.07 6.46
C TYR A 202 -17.17 -1.70 5.09
N VAL A 203 -18.18 -1.74 4.22
CA VAL A 203 -18.11 -2.41 2.92
C VAL A 203 -18.60 -1.48 1.81
N VAL A 204 -17.92 -1.54 0.66
CA VAL A 204 -18.37 -0.94 -0.60
C VAL A 204 -18.26 -2.00 -1.70
N ASP A 205 -19.40 -2.46 -2.22
CA ASP A 205 -19.48 -3.43 -3.32
C ASP A 205 -19.73 -2.71 -4.64
N SER A 206 -18.94 -3.02 -5.67
CA SER A 206 -19.00 -2.32 -6.97
C SER A 206 -20.34 -2.50 -7.67
N ARG A 207 -21.02 -3.65 -7.47
CA ARG A 207 -22.34 -3.92 -8.05
C ARG A 207 -23.40 -3.06 -7.40
N GLU A 208 -23.32 -2.88 -6.08
CA GLU A 208 -24.23 -2.00 -5.34
C GLU A 208 -24.05 -0.55 -5.77
N VAL A 209 -22.81 -0.09 -5.93
CA VAL A 209 -22.49 1.25 -6.43
C VAL A 209 -23.03 1.42 -7.86
N ARG A 210 -22.77 0.46 -8.75
CA ARG A 210 -23.28 0.49 -10.12
C ARG A 210 -24.79 0.55 -10.16
N ALA A 211 -25.48 -0.28 -9.38
CA ALA A 211 -26.94 -0.29 -9.31
C ALA A 211 -27.50 1.01 -8.73
N ARG A 212 -26.91 1.51 -7.62
CA ARG A 212 -27.33 2.73 -6.92
C ARG A 212 -27.31 3.95 -7.82
N PHE A 213 -26.29 4.08 -8.68
CA PHE A 213 -26.10 5.24 -9.55
C PHE A 213 -26.49 4.98 -11.01
N GLY A 214 -27.01 3.79 -11.34
CA GLY A 214 -27.41 3.43 -12.71
C GLY A 214 -26.26 3.46 -13.71
N LEU A 215 -25.06 3.03 -13.29
CA LEU A 215 -23.84 3.10 -14.11
C LEU A 215 -23.75 1.96 -15.13
N LYS A 216 -23.09 2.24 -16.25
CA LYS A 216 -22.62 1.22 -17.19
C LYS A 216 -21.48 0.39 -16.57
N PRO A 217 -21.09 -0.75 -17.16
CA PRO A 217 -19.83 -1.41 -16.80
C PRO A 217 -18.66 -0.42 -16.74
N PHE A 218 -17.78 -0.56 -15.76
CA PHE A 218 -16.63 0.31 -15.58
C PHE A 218 -15.41 -0.43 -15.02
N THR A 219 -14.23 0.08 -15.34
CA THR A 219 -12.97 -0.18 -14.64
C THR A 219 -12.37 1.18 -14.33
N GLY A 220 -11.87 1.40 -13.12
CA GLY A 220 -11.36 2.70 -12.72
C GLY A 220 -10.78 2.66 -11.32
N GLN A 221 -11.01 3.72 -10.56
CA GLN A 221 -10.53 3.80 -9.19
C GLN A 221 -11.47 4.59 -8.28
N LEU A 222 -11.59 4.13 -7.05
CA LEU A 222 -12.35 4.76 -5.99
C LEU A 222 -11.38 5.52 -5.07
N PHE A 223 -11.56 6.82 -4.98
CA PHE A 223 -10.96 7.64 -3.92
C PHE A 223 -11.85 7.58 -2.68
N ILE A 224 -11.26 7.25 -1.53
CA ILE A 224 -11.93 7.21 -0.23
C ILE A 224 -11.29 8.21 0.73
N HIS A 225 -12.11 8.93 1.48
CA HIS A 225 -11.70 9.85 2.55
C HIS A 225 -12.51 9.59 3.81
N ALA A 226 -11.85 9.15 4.89
CA ALA A 226 -12.43 9.02 6.22
C ALA A 226 -12.34 10.34 7.00
N ILE A 227 -13.49 10.91 7.37
CA ILE A 227 -13.63 12.16 8.12
C ILE A 227 -14.07 11.85 9.55
N GLY A 228 -13.65 12.66 10.52
CA GLY A 228 -13.96 12.46 11.93
C GLY A 228 -13.07 11.42 12.61
N VAL A 229 -11.91 11.11 12.00
CA VAL A 229 -10.98 10.10 12.49
C VAL A 229 -10.17 10.56 13.70
N ALA A 230 -9.70 9.60 14.51
CA ALA A 230 -8.89 9.84 15.70
C ALA A 230 -7.65 8.92 15.72
N GLY A 231 -6.56 9.34 16.35
CA GLY A 231 -5.33 8.55 16.44
C GLY A 231 -4.41 8.66 15.22
N HIS A 232 -4.87 8.30 14.02
CA HIS A 232 -4.04 8.29 12.80
C HIS A 232 -4.85 8.52 11.51
N ASP A 233 -4.15 8.75 10.39
CA ASP A 233 -4.69 9.08 9.06
C ASP A 233 -4.58 7.94 8.03
N VAL A 234 -4.25 6.73 8.49
CA VAL A 234 -4.10 5.56 7.61
C VAL A 234 -5.46 4.93 7.36
N VAL A 235 -5.84 4.75 6.10
CA VAL A 235 -7.01 3.96 5.65
C VAL A 235 -6.50 2.62 5.11
N LYS A 236 -6.71 1.54 5.86
CA LYS A 236 -6.36 0.18 5.43
C LYS A 236 -7.60 -0.57 4.98
N TYR A 237 -7.50 -1.37 3.93
CA TYR A 237 -8.62 -2.12 3.37
C TYR A 237 -8.17 -3.46 2.79
N ALA A 238 -9.11 -4.40 2.74
CA ALA A 238 -9.03 -5.58 1.90
C ALA A 238 -9.89 -5.35 0.66
N LEU A 239 -9.36 -5.69 -0.52
CA LEU A 239 -10.04 -5.59 -1.80
C LEU A 239 -10.17 -6.97 -2.41
N ASP A 240 -11.43 -7.40 -2.53
CA ASP A 240 -11.80 -8.58 -3.28
C ASP A 240 -11.99 -8.22 -4.74
N THR A 241 -11.48 -9.05 -5.65
CA THR A 241 -11.86 -9.07 -7.06
C THR A 241 -12.34 -10.47 -7.38
N TYR A 242 -13.59 -10.58 -7.83
CA TYR A 242 -14.23 -11.87 -8.00
C TYR A 242 -15.06 -11.93 -9.28
N ALA A 243 -15.16 -13.12 -9.84
CA ALA A 243 -15.96 -13.38 -11.02
C ALA A 243 -17.47 -13.18 -10.76
N THR A 244 -18.15 -12.51 -11.68
CA THR A 244 -19.61 -12.31 -11.69
C THR A 244 -20.32 -13.21 -12.70
N ASP A 245 -19.57 -13.81 -13.63
CA ASP A 245 -20.03 -14.71 -14.69
C ASP A 245 -20.09 -16.19 -14.27
N ASN A 246 -20.11 -16.46 -12.95
CA ASN A 246 -19.90 -17.78 -12.35
C ASN A 246 -18.53 -18.42 -12.71
N GLY A 247 -17.56 -17.62 -13.16
CA GLY A 247 -16.18 -18.04 -13.29
C GLY A 247 -15.53 -18.31 -11.93
N ALA A 248 -14.35 -18.95 -11.96
CA ALA A 248 -13.62 -19.35 -10.76
C ALA A 248 -12.43 -18.40 -10.44
N SER A 249 -12.52 -17.15 -10.89
CA SER A 249 -11.50 -16.14 -10.61
C SER A 249 -11.81 -15.45 -9.28
N LEU A 250 -10.83 -15.46 -8.38
CA LEU A 250 -10.93 -14.85 -7.06
C LEU A 250 -9.57 -14.30 -6.64
N SER A 251 -9.58 -13.11 -6.06
CA SER A 251 -8.41 -12.48 -5.46
C SER A 251 -8.85 -11.66 -4.26
N CYS A 252 -8.05 -11.67 -3.21
CA CYS A 252 -8.17 -10.78 -2.07
C CYS A 252 -6.79 -10.20 -1.82
N THR A 253 -6.71 -8.88 -1.77
CA THR A 253 -5.46 -8.16 -1.56
C THR A 253 -5.64 -7.15 -0.46
N HIS A 254 -4.60 -6.91 0.33
CA HIS A 254 -4.63 -5.91 1.38
C HIS A 254 -3.81 -4.69 0.99
N ASP A 255 -4.25 -3.52 1.43
CA ASP A 255 -3.49 -2.29 1.25
C ASP A 255 -3.72 -1.29 2.40
N ALA A 256 -2.71 -0.46 2.63
CA ALA A 256 -2.68 0.63 3.59
C ALA A 256 -1.86 1.82 3.11
N ASN A 257 -1.12 1.70 2.00
CA ASN A 257 -0.24 2.74 1.53
C ASN A 257 -0.99 3.74 0.67
N ALA A 258 -1.04 4.99 1.12
CA ALA A 258 -1.63 6.10 0.38
C ALA A 258 -0.57 7.02 -0.26
N TRP A 259 0.69 6.59 -0.28
CA TRP A 259 1.83 7.43 -0.68
C TRP A 259 2.40 6.97 -2.01
N PRO A 260 2.53 7.87 -3.01
CA PRO A 260 3.16 7.51 -4.25
C PRO A 260 4.68 7.42 -4.10
N ALA A 261 5.28 6.51 -4.87
CA ALA A 261 6.71 6.23 -4.85
C ALA A 261 7.34 6.42 -6.24
N ALA A 262 8.65 6.66 -6.23
CA ALA A 262 9.43 6.77 -7.46
C ALA A 262 9.48 5.45 -8.22
N ARG A 263 9.63 4.35 -7.48
CA ARG A 263 9.77 3.00 -8.01
C ARG A 263 8.97 1.99 -7.20
N PHE A 264 8.59 0.92 -7.88
CA PHE A 264 7.99 -0.27 -7.30
C PHE A 264 8.66 -1.51 -7.89
N ALA A 265 8.61 -2.61 -7.16
CA ALA A 265 9.17 -3.89 -7.60
C ALA A 265 8.27 -5.06 -7.17
N GLY A 266 8.58 -6.25 -7.68
CA GLY A 266 7.76 -7.46 -7.50
C GLY A 266 6.71 -7.65 -8.59
N LEU A 267 6.89 -7.07 -9.77
CA LEU A 267 6.08 -7.40 -10.95
C LEU A 267 6.65 -8.67 -11.60
N PRO A 268 5.95 -9.82 -11.63
CA PRO A 268 6.48 -11.02 -12.26
C PRO A 268 6.48 -10.90 -13.80
N ALA A 269 7.49 -11.45 -14.45
CA ALA A 269 7.39 -11.73 -15.89
C ALA A 269 6.39 -12.88 -16.13
N PRO A 270 5.69 -12.91 -17.27
CA PRO A 270 4.73 -13.97 -17.58
C PRO A 270 5.43 -15.32 -17.81
N ARG A 271 4.81 -16.44 -17.41
CA ARG A 271 5.08 -17.74 -18.04
C ARG A 271 4.56 -17.76 -19.48
N ALA A 272 4.94 -18.78 -20.25
CA ALA A 272 4.54 -18.92 -21.66
C ALA A 272 3.01 -18.99 -21.87
N ASP A 273 2.27 -19.45 -20.86
CA ASP A 273 0.82 -19.59 -20.84
C ASP A 273 0.12 -18.52 -19.98
N GLU A 274 0.87 -17.51 -19.51
CA GLU A 274 0.36 -16.41 -18.70
C GLU A 274 0.38 -15.10 -19.47
N ARG A 275 -0.60 -14.24 -19.16
CA ARG A 275 -0.58 -12.82 -19.53
C ARG A 275 -0.52 -12.00 -18.25
N VAL A 276 0.45 -11.10 -18.12
CA VAL A 276 0.61 -10.22 -16.95
C VAL A 276 0.30 -8.79 -17.37
N ILE A 277 -0.67 -8.15 -16.72
CA ILE A 277 -1.12 -6.79 -17.01
C ILE A 277 -0.94 -5.95 -15.75
N LEU A 278 -0.20 -4.85 -15.85
CA LEU A 278 -0.05 -3.86 -14.79
C LEU A 278 -1.16 -2.80 -14.91
N TRP A 279 -1.93 -2.62 -13.84
CA TRP A 279 -2.90 -1.54 -13.69
C TRP A 279 -2.23 -0.30 -13.10
N VAL A 280 -1.98 0.68 -13.96
CA VAL A 280 -1.44 1.99 -13.60
C VAL A 280 -2.60 2.93 -13.27
N GLN A 281 -2.71 3.35 -12.01
CA GLN A 281 -3.76 4.25 -11.54
C GLN A 281 -3.13 5.62 -11.23
N ASN A 282 -3.27 6.58 -12.15
CA ASN A 282 -2.79 7.94 -11.90
C ASN A 282 -3.52 8.49 -10.66
N SER A 283 -2.78 8.89 -9.64
CA SER A 283 -3.36 9.30 -8.35
C SER A 283 -3.53 10.82 -8.24
N HIS A 284 -3.35 11.56 -9.33
CA HIS A 284 -3.27 13.01 -9.32
C HIS A 284 -4.24 13.69 -10.29
N GLY A 285 -4.53 14.96 -10.01
CA GLY A 285 -5.27 15.87 -10.89
C GLY A 285 -4.46 16.40 -12.08
N VAL A 286 -3.28 15.85 -12.34
CA VAL A 286 -2.40 16.19 -13.47
C VAL A 286 -2.07 14.91 -14.25
N PRO A 287 -1.83 15.00 -15.56
CA PRO A 287 -1.47 13.83 -16.35
C PRO A 287 -0.09 13.26 -15.95
N ILE A 288 0.11 11.97 -16.19
CA ILE A 288 1.44 11.36 -16.26
C ILE A 288 1.96 11.62 -17.68
N PRO A 289 3.03 12.40 -17.87
CA PRO A 289 3.55 12.67 -19.20
C PRO A 289 4.01 11.40 -19.92
N ALA A 290 3.96 11.41 -21.25
CA ALA A 290 4.60 10.38 -22.06
C ALA A 290 6.09 10.27 -21.71
N GLY A 291 6.57 9.04 -21.55
CA GLY A 291 7.96 8.73 -21.20
C GLY A 291 8.29 8.77 -19.69
N ASP A 292 7.40 9.32 -18.85
CA ASP A 292 7.66 9.49 -17.41
C ASP A 292 7.39 8.22 -16.58
N LEU A 293 6.63 7.27 -17.16
CA LEU A 293 6.45 5.91 -16.63
C LEU A 293 7.23 4.91 -17.48
N ALA A 294 7.94 3.99 -16.84
CA ALA A 294 8.71 2.96 -17.52
C ALA A 294 8.71 1.63 -16.76
N LEU A 295 8.92 0.54 -17.47
CA LEU A 295 9.21 -0.77 -16.91
C LEU A 295 10.67 -1.13 -17.17
N ASP A 296 11.32 -1.78 -16.21
CA ASP A 296 12.69 -2.27 -16.36
C ASP A 296 12.77 -3.72 -15.95
N ARG A 297 13.62 -4.52 -16.60
CA ARG A 297 13.95 -5.83 -16.06
C ARG A 297 14.77 -5.61 -14.81
N MET A 298 14.40 -6.25 -13.70
CA MET A 298 15.08 -6.10 -12.42
C MET A 298 16.60 -6.20 -12.57
N GLY A 299 17.30 -5.12 -12.22
CA GLY A 299 18.76 -5.03 -12.25
C GLY A 299 19.42 -4.99 -13.64
N ALA A 300 18.66 -4.73 -14.70
CA ALA A 300 19.21 -4.50 -16.04
C ALA A 300 19.62 -3.03 -16.27
N ASP A 301 19.03 -2.09 -15.53
CA ASP A 301 19.22 -0.64 -15.68
C ASP A 301 18.95 -0.15 -17.12
N ALA A 302 17.99 -0.76 -17.80
CA ALA A 302 17.62 -0.48 -19.18
C ALA A 302 16.09 -0.28 -19.31
N PRO A 303 15.52 0.77 -18.67
CA PRO A 303 14.08 0.96 -18.63
C PRO A 303 13.51 1.24 -20.02
N VAL A 304 12.37 0.62 -20.31
CA VAL A 304 11.56 0.86 -21.50
C VAL A 304 10.40 1.77 -21.10
N ALA A 305 10.40 2.99 -21.65
CA ALA A 305 9.41 4.00 -21.33
C ALA A 305 8.08 3.75 -22.04
N LEU A 306 6.99 4.12 -21.38
CA LEU A 306 5.67 4.14 -21.95
C LEU A 306 5.46 5.51 -22.62
N GLU A 307 5.44 5.52 -23.96
CA GLU A 307 5.38 6.74 -24.78
C GLU A 307 3.96 7.32 -24.93
N GLU A 308 3.06 7.01 -23.99
CA GLU A 308 1.70 7.56 -23.96
C GLU A 308 1.47 8.39 -22.69
N GLU A 309 0.72 9.48 -22.82
CA GLU A 309 0.26 10.25 -21.66
C GLU A 309 -0.91 9.53 -20.97
N ILE A 310 -0.89 9.48 -19.64
CA ILE A 310 -2.01 8.95 -18.85
C ILE A 310 -2.77 10.12 -18.20
N PRO A 311 -4.06 10.34 -18.53
CA PRO A 311 -4.83 11.48 -18.02
C PRO A 311 -4.94 11.53 -16.49
N PRO A 312 -5.31 12.71 -15.92
CA PRO A 312 -5.61 12.85 -14.50
C PRO A 312 -6.59 11.78 -14.01
N PHE A 313 -6.28 11.14 -12.87
CA PHE A 313 -7.11 10.08 -12.26
C PHE A 313 -7.46 8.87 -13.14
N ALA A 314 -6.86 8.72 -14.32
CA ALA A 314 -7.13 7.59 -15.21
C ALA A 314 -6.51 6.27 -14.71
N THR A 315 -7.11 5.16 -15.15
CA THR A 315 -6.63 3.80 -14.91
C THR A 315 -6.23 3.16 -16.25
N ARG A 316 -4.96 2.81 -16.42
CA ARG A 316 -4.40 2.25 -17.66
C ARG A 316 -3.92 0.80 -17.45
N ALA A 317 -4.33 -0.10 -18.36
CA ALA A 317 -3.99 -1.53 -18.33
C ALA A 317 -2.76 -1.84 -19.21
N LEU A 318 -1.55 -1.82 -18.68
CA LEU A 318 -0.32 -2.08 -19.45
C LEU A 318 -0.01 -3.58 -19.48
N ASP A 319 -0.11 -4.23 -20.63
CA ASP A 319 0.38 -5.61 -20.78
C ASP A 319 1.91 -5.63 -20.77
N VAL A 320 2.52 -6.44 -19.90
CA VAL A 320 3.99 -6.55 -19.81
C VAL A 320 4.60 -6.96 -21.15
N ALA A 321 3.89 -7.76 -21.95
CA ALA A 321 4.36 -8.20 -23.25
C ALA A 321 4.42 -7.08 -24.30
N GLU A 322 3.76 -5.94 -24.09
CA GLU A 322 3.88 -4.76 -24.97
C GLU A 322 5.31 -4.19 -24.95
N LEU A 323 5.98 -4.22 -23.79
CA LEU A 323 7.33 -3.68 -23.62
C LEU A 323 8.40 -4.78 -23.57
N PHE A 324 8.04 -5.98 -23.10
CA PHE A 324 8.96 -7.09 -22.89
C PHE A 324 8.40 -8.42 -23.45
N PRO A 325 8.30 -8.56 -24.79
CA PRO A 325 7.63 -9.70 -25.43
C PRO A 325 8.34 -11.05 -25.17
N ASP A 326 9.64 -11.04 -24.91
CA ASP A 326 10.46 -12.23 -24.72
C ASP A 326 10.81 -12.52 -23.26
N LEU A 327 10.47 -11.62 -22.33
CA LEU A 327 10.79 -11.80 -20.91
C LEU A 327 9.89 -12.87 -20.31
N ARG A 328 10.45 -13.79 -19.52
CA ARG A 328 9.73 -14.92 -18.96
C ARG A 328 10.00 -15.08 -17.47
N TRP A 329 9.00 -15.61 -16.76
CA TRP A 329 9.18 -16.12 -15.41
C TRP A 329 10.38 -17.11 -15.37
N PRO A 330 11.27 -17.06 -14.35
CA PRO A 330 11.15 -16.32 -13.09
C PRO A 330 11.84 -14.95 -13.06
N ALA A 331 12.02 -14.30 -14.22
CA ALA A 331 12.41 -12.90 -14.22
C ALA A 331 11.32 -12.02 -13.58
N GLN A 332 11.73 -10.85 -13.10
CA GLN A 332 10.90 -9.88 -12.42
C GLN A 332 11.24 -8.47 -12.92
N LEU A 333 10.30 -7.55 -12.79
CA LEU A 333 10.39 -6.19 -13.30
C LEU A 333 10.29 -5.16 -12.17
N GLU A 334 10.94 -4.02 -12.43
CA GLU A 334 10.78 -2.77 -11.70
C GLU A 334 9.79 -1.86 -12.47
N VAL A 335 8.95 -1.15 -11.73
CA VAL A 335 8.05 -0.12 -12.26
C VAL A 335 8.62 1.23 -11.85
N ARG A 336 9.14 2.01 -12.82
CA ARG A 336 9.60 3.39 -12.59
C ARG A 336 8.42 4.32 -12.81
N ALA A 337 7.75 4.68 -11.73
CA ALA A 337 6.48 5.39 -11.77
C ALA A 337 6.58 6.88 -11.42
N GLY A 338 7.78 7.38 -11.11
CA GLY A 338 8.03 8.83 -11.01
C GLY A 338 7.18 9.57 -9.97
N ARG A 339 6.70 8.89 -8.91
CA ARG A 339 5.77 9.41 -7.90
C ARG A 339 4.39 9.78 -8.43
N HIS A 340 3.94 9.21 -9.54
CA HIS A 340 2.62 9.47 -10.13
C HIS A 340 1.48 8.57 -9.60
N VAL A 341 1.81 7.45 -8.98
CA VAL A 341 0.84 6.39 -8.66
C VAL A 341 0.98 5.92 -7.21
N VAL A 342 -0.16 5.69 -6.56
CA VAL A 342 -0.28 5.03 -5.27
C VAL A 342 -0.49 3.54 -5.51
N ARG A 343 0.49 2.73 -5.07
CA ARG A 343 0.55 1.26 -5.13
C ARG A 343 -0.18 0.60 -6.32
N PRO A 344 0.49 0.46 -7.47
CA PRO A 344 -0.05 -0.24 -8.63
C PRO A 344 -0.37 -1.71 -8.35
N ARG A 345 -1.34 -2.23 -9.09
CA ARG A 345 -1.75 -3.63 -9.05
C ARG A 345 -1.40 -4.31 -10.35
N TYR A 346 -1.20 -5.62 -10.33
CA TYR A 346 -1.09 -6.39 -11.55
C TYR A 346 -2.07 -7.56 -11.52
N GLU A 347 -2.57 -7.89 -12.69
CA GLU A 347 -3.40 -9.07 -12.91
C GLU A 347 -2.64 -10.08 -13.77
N VAL A 348 -2.81 -11.36 -13.43
CA VAL A 348 -2.28 -12.47 -14.21
C VAL A 348 -3.45 -13.31 -14.71
N VAL A 349 -3.52 -13.49 -16.03
CA VAL A 349 -4.53 -14.30 -16.70
C VAL A 349 -3.89 -15.59 -17.20
N ARG A 350 -4.51 -16.73 -16.86
CA ARG A 350 -4.07 -18.07 -17.28
C ARG A 350 -5.29 -18.98 -17.42
N GLU A 351 -5.45 -19.63 -18.56
CA GLU A 351 -6.53 -20.62 -18.80
C GLU A 351 -7.94 -20.10 -18.43
N GLY A 352 -8.24 -18.83 -18.73
CA GLY A 352 -9.54 -18.20 -18.42
C GLY A 352 -9.74 -17.76 -16.97
N ARG A 353 -8.78 -18.05 -16.08
CA ARG A 353 -8.74 -17.57 -14.69
C ARG A 353 -7.87 -16.33 -14.56
N THR A 354 -8.27 -15.44 -13.66
CA THR A 354 -7.54 -14.23 -13.32
C THR A 354 -7.23 -14.19 -11.84
N ARG A 355 -6.00 -13.78 -11.51
CA ARG A 355 -5.59 -13.41 -10.16
C ARG A 355 -5.02 -11.99 -10.16
N ILE A 356 -5.18 -11.27 -9.05
CA ILE A 356 -4.67 -9.92 -8.86
C ILE A 356 -3.80 -9.87 -7.61
N ALA A 357 -2.67 -9.19 -7.73
CA ALA A 357 -1.77 -8.83 -6.64
C ALA A 357 -1.26 -7.40 -6.84
N HIS A 358 -0.30 -6.96 -6.03
CA HIS A 358 0.26 -5.60 -6.10
C HIS A 358 1.78 -5.62 -6.07
N VAL A 359 2.37 -4.57 -6.66
CA VAL A 359 3.81 -4.32 -6.57
C VAL A 359 4.10 -3.50 -5.31
N ASN A 360 5.25 -3.73 -4.70
CA ASN A 360 5.63 -3.07 -3.46
C ASN A 360 6.56 -1.89 -3.72
N VAL A 361 6.63 -0.96 -2.75
CA VAL A 361 7.49 0.22 -2.85
C VAL A 361 8.95 -0.20 -2.80
N GLU A 362 9.69 0.15 -3.84
CA GLU A 362 11.14 0.03 -3.84
C GLU A 362 11.75 1.26 -3.13
N ARG A 363 12.68 1.02 -2.21
CA ARG A 363 13.19 2.02 -1.28
C ARG A 363 14.43 2.69 -1.85
N ALA A 364 14.32 3.99 -2.11
CA ALA A 364 15.46 4.81 -2.53
C ALA A 364 16.31 5.31 -1.33
N ASP A 365 15.73 5.34 -0.14
CA ASP A 365 16.29 5.90 1.09
C ASP A 365 17.13 4.88 1.87
N LEU A 366 16.87 3.59 1.69
CA LEU A 366 17.66 2.53 2.29
C LEU A 366 19.01 2.34 1.59
N ARG A 367 19.99 1.90 2.37
CA ARG A 367 21.36 1.63 1.93
C ARG A 367 21.85 0.34 2.59
N PRO A 368 22.78 -0.39 1.95
CA PRO A 368 23.48 -1.48 2.59
C PRO A 368 24.02 -1.08 3.98
N ASP A 369 23.69 -1.89 4.97
CA ASP A 369 24.06 -1.69 6.36
C ASP A 369 25.04 -2.80 6.79
N PRO A 370 26.35 -2.50 6.87
CA PRO A 370 27.36 -3.51 7.19
C PRO A 370 27.20 -4.08 8.60
N GLU A 371 26.52 -3.36 9.51
CA GLU A 371 26.29 -3.81 10.88
C GLU A 371 25.30 -4.98 10.97
N ILE A 372 24.45 -5.20 9.95
CA ILE A 372 23.52 -6.35 9.91
C ILE A 372 24.29 -7.68 9.93
N LYS A 373 25.47 -7.73 9.33
CA LYS A 373 26.34 -8.93 9.35
C LYS A 373 26.94 -9.21 10.73
N ALA A 374 27.04 -8.17 11.54
CA ALA A 374 27.66 -8.18 12.86
C ALA A 374 26.63 -8.03 13.99
N LEU A 375 25.35 -8.34 13.72
CA LEU A 375 24.32 -8.35 14.76
C LEU A 375 24.77 -9.21 15.93
N HIS A 376 24.54 -8.70 17.14
CA HIS A 376 24.88 -9.43 18.36
C HIS A 376 24.17 -10.80 18.37
N PRO A 377 24.80 -11.90 18.79
CA PRO A 377 24.19 -13.24 18.77
C PRO A 377 22.83 -13.35 19.48
N SER A 378 22.56 -12.48 20.46
CA SER A 378 21.25 -12.39 21.13
C SER A 378 20.09 -11.90 20.24
N MET A 379 20.39 -11.35 19.05
CA MET A 379 19.39 -11.06 18.01
C MET A 379 18.93 -12.34 17.28
N GLY A 380 19.58 -13.48 17.56
CA GLY A 380 19.32 -14.75 16.92
C GLY A 380 19.51 -14.67 15.40
N ARG A 381 18.44 -14.94 14.65
CA ARG A 381 18.41 -14.95 13.19
C ARG A 381 18.21 -13.57 12.55
N GLY A 382 18.01 -12.52 13.35
CA GLY A 382 17.87 -11.15 12.85
C GLY A 382 16.59 -10.96 12.04
N TYR A 383 16.71 -10.49 10.79
CA TYR A 383 15.57 -10.25 9.91
C TYR A 383 15.00 -11.55 9.36
N LEU A 384 13.68 -11.71 9.49
CA LEU A 384 12.92 -12.84 8.95
C LEU A 384 11.83 -12.33 8.02
N LEU A 385 11.70 -12.94 6.85
CA LEU A 385 10.51 -12.82 6.01
C LEU A 385 9.74 -14.14 6.04
N PRO A 386 8.73 -14.28 6.91
CA PRO A 386 7.89 -15.47 6.97
C PRO A 386 6.82 -15.49 5.88
N PHE A 387 6.54 -16.69 5.35
CA PHE A 387 5.46 -16.95 4.41
C PHE A 387 4.89 -18.36 4.59
N PRO A 388 3.59 -18.58 4.36
CA PRO A 388 2.96 -19.85 4.63
C PRO A 388 3.42 -20.91 3.63
N VAL A 389 3.39 -22.16 4.07
CA VAL A 389 3.36 -23.32 3.18
C VAL A 389 1.99 -23.93 3.39
N LEU A 390 1.10 -23.74 2.42
CA LEU A 390 -0.25 -24.30 2.49
C LEU A 390 -0.21 -25.83 2.42
N PRO A 391 -1.29 -26.54 2.81
CA PRO A 391 -1.38 -28.00 2.72
C PRO A 391 -0.87 -28.54 1.38
N ARG A 392 0.30 -29.20 1.39
CA ARG A 392 1.03 -29.54 0.16
C ARG A 392 0.29 -30.54 -0.74
N GLY A 393 -0.63 -31.31 -0.16
CA GLY A 393 -1.52 -32.19 -0.93
C GLY A 393 -2.45 -31.44 -1.89
N ARG A 394 -2.78 -30.18 -1.60
CA ARG A 394 -3.61 -29.33 -2.46
C ARG A 394 -2.82 -28.22 -3.13
N PHE A 395 -1.79 -27.68 -2.49
CA PHE A 395 -1.10 -26.49 -2.99
C PHE A 395 0.37 -26.75 -3.29
N ARG A 396 0.89 -26.03 -4.29
CA ARG A 396 2.32 -25.86 -4.56
C ARG A 396 2.72 -24.42 -4.18
N THR A 397 3.88 -24.25 -3.57
CA THR A 397 4.35 -22.94 -3.10
C THR A 397 5.70 -22.61 -3.75
N PHE A 398 5.80 -21.39 -4.27
CA PHE A 398 7.04 -20.83 -4.80
C PHE A 398 7.42 -19.57 -4.03
N ALA A 399 8.72 -19.37 -3.83
CA ALA A 399 9.28 -18.12 -3.33
C ALA A 399 10.32 -17.60 -4.33
N LEU A 400 10.12 -16.37 -4.81
CA LEU A 400 11.07 -15.63 -5.63
C LEU A 400 11.55 -14.44 -4.80
N PRO A 401 12.76 -14.50 -4.19
CA PRO A 401 13.35 -13.33 -3.55
C PRO A 401 13.35 -12.13 -4.51
N THR A 402 13.02 -10.95 -3.99
CA THR A 402 12.83 -9.76 -4.82
C THR A 402 13.67 -8.62 -4.24
N PRO A 403 14.63 -8.06 -5.01
CA PRO A 403 15.33 -6.86 -4.59
C PRO A 403 14.36 -5.69 -4.46
N MET A 404 14.45 -4.94 -3.36
CA MET A 404 13.49 -3.89 -3.01
C MET A 404 14.13 -2.59 -2.57
N VAL A 405 15.45 -2.45 -2.72
CA VAL A 405 16.18 -1.21 -2.48
C VAL A 405 16.97 -0.83 -3.73
N GLU A 406 16.94 0.45 -4.13
CA GLU A 406 17.57 0.89 -5.40
C GLU A 406 19.09 0.63 -5.41
N ALA A 407 19.72 0.67 -4.25
CA ALA A 407 21.16 0.45 -4.09
C ALA A 407 21.54 -1.04 -3.90
N GLU A 408 20.56 -1.95 -3.79
CA GLU A 408 20.79 -3.36 -3.53
C GLU A 408 21.33 -4.08 -4.77
N ARG A 409 22.55 -4.60 -4.66
CA ARG A 409 23.27 -5.26 -5.75
C ARG A 409 23.17 -6.78 -5.69
N ASP A 410 22.95 -7.31 -4.49
CA ASP A 410 22.86 -8.73 -4.22
C ASP A 410 22.10 -9.01 -2.93
N MET A 411 21.59 -10.24 -2.81
CA MET A 411 20.86 -10.74 -1.65
C MET A 411 21.51 -12.05 -1.17
N PRO A 412 22.26 -12.04 -0.05
CA PRO A 412 22.83 -13.23 0.56
C PRO A 412 21.76 -13.95 1.39
N LEU A 413 21.19 -15.03 0.86
CA LEU A 413 19.96 -15.63 1.40
C LEU A 413 20.06 -17.12 1.71
N ARG A 414 19.24 -17.50 2.68
CA ARG A 414 18.83 -18.87 2.99
C ARG A 414 17.31 -18.90 3.18
N LEU A 415 16.73 -20.07 2.92
CA LEU A 415 15.35 -20.40 3.23
C LEU A 415 15.30 -21.51 4.30
N ASP A 416 14.56 -21.27 5.37
CA ASP A 416 14.30 -22.22 6.46
C ASP A 416 12.83 -22.68 6.42
N VAL A 417 12.54 -23.97 6.62
CA VAL A 417 11.17 -24.51 6.59
C VAL A 417 10.80 -25.10 7.95
N PHE A 418 9.58 -24.79 8.42
CA PHE A 418 9.07 -25.15 9.74
C PHE A 418 7.75 -25.92 9.67
N THR A 419 7.56 -26.85 10.61
CA THR A 419 6.26 -27.48 10.87
C THR A 419 5.30 -26.50 11.57
N PRO A 420 4.00 -26.79 11.62
CA PRO A 420 3.05 -26.00 12.42
C PRO A 420 3.44 -25.89 13.91
N GLN A 421 4.19 -26.87 14.43
CA GLN A 421 4.67 -26.93 15.82
C GLN A 421 6.01 -26.20 16.03
N GLY A 422 6.57 -25.60 14.98
CA GLY A 422 7.78 -24.79 15.03
C GLY A 422 9.10 -25.55 14.99
N GLU A 423 9.06 -26.82 14.58
CA GLU A 423 10.25 -27.59 14.29
C GLU A 423 10.80 -27.25 12.90
N LYS A 424 12.07 -26.85 12.82
CA LYS A 424 12.76 -26.67 11.53
C LYS A 424 13.05 -28.03 10.90
N ILE A 425 12.47 -28.30 9.73
CA ILE A 425 12.58 -29.59 9.03
C ILE A 425 13.43 -29.55 7.77
N ALA A 426 13.70 -28.35 7.23
CA ALA A 426 14.57 -28.19 6.06
C ALA A 426 15.27 -26.81 6.06
N GLU A 427 16.38 -26.76 5.34
CA GLU A 427 17.17 -25.56 5.05
C GLU A 427 17.64 -25.63 3.59
N LYS A 428 17.53 -24.52 2.86
CA LYS A 428 18.15 -24.34 1.54
C LYS A 428 18.97 -23.06 1.52
N PHE A 429 20.28 -23.20 1.36
CA PHE A 429 21.14 -22.06 1.07
C PHE A 429 20.93 -21.61 -0.38
N LEU A 430 20.60 -20.34 -0.58
CA LEU A 430 20.33 -19.77 -1.91
C LEU A 430 21.56 -19.08 -2.51
N GLY A 431 22.58 -18.81 -1.68
CA GLY A 431 23.77 -18.09 -2.10
C GLY A 431 23.60 -16.58 -2.04
N ARG A 432 24.58 -15.89 -2.63
CA ARG A 432 24.55 -14.45 -2.89
C ARG A 432 23.89 -14.21 -4.25
N LEU A 433 22.57 -14.07 -4.26
CA LEU A 433 21.80 -13.84 -5.48
C LEU A 433 22.11 -12.43 -6.02
N PRO A 434 22.55 -12.26 -7.28
CA PRO A 434 22.69 -10.93 -7.85
C PRO A 434 21.31 -10.27 -8.02
N ARG A 435 21.24 -8.93 -8.07
CA ARG A 435 19.98 -8.18 -8.24
C ARG A 435 19.11 -8.72 -9.40
N ASN A 436 19.73 -9.06 -10.53
CA ASN A 436 19.05 -9.56 -11.73
C ASN A 436 18.84 -11.08 -11.75
N HIS A 437 18.92 -11.76 -10.61
CA HIS A 437 18.74 -13.21 -10.54
C HIS A 437 17.36 -13.66 -11.03
N GLU A 438 17.30 -14.91 -11.48
CA GLU A 438 16.09 -15.60 -11.93
C GLU A 438 15.90 -16.88 -11.08
N CYS A 439 15.95 -16.72 -9.75
CA CYS A 439 15.90 -17.84 -8.81
C CYS A 439 14.55 -17.90 -8.10
N ALA A 440 13.61 -18.68 -8.65
CA ALA A 440 12.41 -19.08 -7.94
C ALA A 440 12.66 -20.43 -7.24
N VAL A 441 12.38 -20.50 -5.94
CA VAL A 441 12.47 -21.71 -5.15
C VAL A 441 11.09 -22.35 -5.10
N ASP A 442 10.98 -23.56 -5.64
CA ASP A 442 9.84 -24.41 -5.41
C ASP A 442 10.04 -25.24 -4.13
N LEU A 443 9.06 -25.22 -3.24
CA LEU A 443 9.10 -25.97 -1.99
C LEU A 443 8.92 -27.48 -2.23
N ASP A 444 8.37 -27.89 -3.36
CA ASP A 444 8.30 -29.30 -3.73
C ASP A 444 9.66 -29.91 -4.04
N ASP A 445 10.57 -29.13 -4.62
CA ASP A 445 11.94 -29.59 -4.90
C ASP A 445 12.79 -29.70 -3.63
N LEU A 446 12.36 -29.04 -2.53
CA LEU A 446 13.09 -28.99 -1.26
C LEU A 446 12.65 -30.06 -0.26
N LEU A 447 11.36 -30.39 -0.26
CA LEU A 447 10.74 -31.21 0.78
C LEU A 447 10.35 -32.58 0.25
N PRO A 448 10.57 -33.66 1.00
CA PRO A 448 10.14 -35.00 0.58
C PRO A 448 8.62 -35.08 0.42
N ASP A 449 8.17 -36.07 -0.34
CA ASP A 449 6.76 -36.41 -0.47
C ASP A 449 6.13 -36.66 0.91
N GLY A 450 4.93 -36.13 1.12
CA GLY A 450 4.21 -36.28 2.40
C GLY A 450 4.69 -35.37 3.54
N ALA A 451 5.72 -34.53 3.34
CA ALA A 451 6.03 -33.47 4.31
C ALA A 451 4.99 -32.33 4.24
N LEU A 452 4.63 -31.77 5.40
CA LEU A 452 3.69 -30.64 5.54
C LEU A 452 2.31 -30.86 4.89
N LEU A 453 1.72 -32.05 5.08
CA LEU A 453 0.37 -32.37 4.59
C LEU A 453 -0.68 -31.38 5.10
N GLU A 454 -0.57 -30.97 6.37
CA GLU A 454 -1.47 -29.99 7.02
C GLU A 454 -0.99 -28.54 6.85
N GLY A 455 0.07 -28.32 6.07
CA GLY A 455 0.75 -27.04 5.92
C GLY A 455 1.84 -26.79 6.97
N GLY A 456 2.36 -25.57 6.97
CA GLY A 456 3.46 -25.07 7.81
C GLY A 456 3.85 -23.67 7.35
N HIS A 457 5.11 -23.31 7.50
CA HIS A 457 5.63 -22.07 6.92
C HIS A 457 7.12 -22.17 6.60
N ALA A 458 7.61 -21.18 5.87
CA ALA A 458 9.03 -21.00 5.62
C ALA A 458 9.42 -19.54 5.86
N GLU A 459 10.72 -19.31 6.03
CA GLU A 459 11.27 -18.00 6.33
C GLU A 459 12.51 -17.75 5.46
N LEU A 460 12.52 -16.62 4.75
CA LEU A 460 13.74 -16.11 4.15
C LEU A 460 14.54 -15.34 5.21
N VAL A 461 15.84 -15.62 5.26
CA VAL A 461 16.78 -15.01 6.21
C VAL A 461 18.08 -14.66 5.52
N TYR A 462 18.77 -13.63 6.01
CA TYR A 462 20.11 -13.33 5.54
C TYR A 462 21.10 -14.45 5.91
N ASP A 463 21.98 -14.82 4.98
CA ASP A 463 23.05 -15.79 5.19
C ASP A 463 24.34 -15.35 4.48
N PHE A 464 25.25 -14.78 5.26
CA PHE A 464 26.47 -14.12 4.76
C PHE A 464 27.67 -15.07 4.58
N ARG A 465 27.47 -16.39 4.54
CA ARG A 465 28.60 -17.35 4.42
C ARG A 465 29.45 -17.14 3.16
N ASP A 466 28.85 -16.62 2.09
CA ASP A 466 29.53 -16.24 0.83
C ASP A 466 29.73 -14.71 0.70
N GLY A 467 29.62 -13.96 1.80
CA GLY A 467 29.63 -12.51 1.81
C GLY A 467 28.29 -11.91 1.34
N GLY A 468 28.34 -10.81 0.58
CA GLY A 468 27.16 -10.06 0.12
C GLY A 468 26.78 -8.90 1.03
N GLU A 469 25.72 -8.19 0.72
CA GLU A 469 25.23 -7.02 1.47
C GLU A 469 23.80 -7.23 1.98
N ALA A 470 23.37 -6.41 2.95
CA ALA A 470 22.02 -6.45 3.49
C ALA A 470 21.60 -5.04 3.86
N ASP A 471 20.33 -4.72 3.68
CA ASP A 471 19.75 -3.43 4.06
C ASP A 471 18.65 -3.56 5.11
N GLY A 472 18.25 -4.80 5.46
CA GLY A 472 17.16 -5.08 6.41
C GLY A 472 15.76 -5.08 5.79
N TRP A 473 15.65 -4.99 4.47
CA TRP A 473 14.39 -4.92 3.72
C TRP A 473 14.16 -6.15 2.83
N LEU A 474 14.42 -7.36 3.36
CA LEU A 474 14.18 -8.63 2.65
C LEU A 474 12.74 -8.71 2.14
N HIS A 475 12.55 -9.02 0.86
CA HIS A 475 11.25 -9.21 0.22
C HIS A 475 11.28 -10.40 -0.73
N ALA A 476 10.10 -10.87 -1.08
CA ALA A 476 9.90 -11.86 -2.12
C ALA A 476 8.50 -11.74 -2.72
N LEU A 477 8.36 -12.26 -3.93
CA LEU A 477 7.09 -12.66 -4.51
C LEU A 477 6.84 -14.13 -4.17
N PHE A 478 5.70 -14.39 -3.54
CA PHE A 478 5.23 -15.74 -3.24
C PHE A 478 4.09 -16.11 -4.19
N ARG A 479 4.12 -17.34 -4.71
CA ARG A 479 3.04 -17.89 -5.54
C ARG A 479 2.52 -19.19 -4.94
N PHE A 480 1.19 -19.29 -4.82
CA PHE A 480 0.48 -20.44 -4.28
C PHE A 480 -0.45 -20.98 -5.36
N GLU A 481 -0.20 -22.19 -5.83
CA GLU A 481 -0.95 -22.80 -6.94
C GLU A 481 -1.78 -23.97 -6.41
N ASP A 482 -3.09 -23.95 -6.67
CA ASP A 482 -3.98 -25.08 -6.38
C ASP A 482 -3.75 -26.17 -7.44
N ARG A 483 -3.31 -27.34 -6.99
CA ARG A 483 -3.01 -28.50 -7.85
C ARG A 483 -4.25 -29.07 -8.53
N ALA A 484 -5.43 -28.92 -7.93
CA ALA A 484 -6.64 -29.54 -8.44
C ALA A 484 -7.16 -28.81 -9.69
N ASN A 485 -6.92 -27.50 -9.80
CA ASN A 485 -7.55 -26.67 -10.84
C ASN A 485 -6.61 -25.63 -11.49
N GLY A 486 -5.36 -25.50 -11.04
CA GLY A 486 -4.36 -24.60 -11.61
C GLY A 486 -4.55 -23.12 -11.28
N HIS A 487 -5.55 -22.74 -10.47
CA HIS A 487 -5.71 -21.37 -9.97
C HIS A 487 -4.57 -21.01 -9.03
N ALA A 488 -4.22 -19.73 -8.96
CA ALA A 488 -3.12 -19.29 -8.13
C ALA A 488 -3.42 -17.99 -7.40
N ALA A 489 -2.74 -17.80 -6.28
CA ALA A 489 -2.64 -16.54 -5.57
C ALA A 489 -1.18 -16.07 -5.50
N GLU A 490 -0.99 -14.76 -5.45
CA GLU A 490 0.33 -14.16 -5.28
C GLU A 490 0.29 -13.13 -4.16
N SER A 491 1.39 -13.07 -3.39
CA SER A 491 1.56 -12.14 -2.28
C SER A 491 3.01 -11.68 -2.20
N SER A 492 3.23 -10.48 -1.67
CA SER A 492 4.56 -9.94 -1.44
C SER A 492 4.54 -9.00 -0.24
N PHE A 493 5.53 -9.15 0.66
CA PHE A 493 5.72 -8.32 1.84
C PHE A 493 7.19 -8.35 2.31
N GLY A 494 7.52 -7.49 3.29
CA GLY A 494 8.87 -7.28 3.81
C GLY A 494 9.17 -7.95 5.15
N ALA A 495 10.45 -8.25 5.38
CA ALA A 495 10.93 -8.80 6.64
C ALA A 495 10.88 -7.80 7.80
N HIS A 496 10.87 -8.37 9.00
CA HIS A 496 11.12 -7.66 10.25
C HIS A 496 12.02 -8.50 11.16
N ILE A 497 12.51 -7.88 12.23
CA ILE A 497 13.01 -8.59 13.40
C ILE A 497 11.81 -8.89 14.32
N PHE A 498 11.44 -10.16 14.42
CA PHE A 498 10.27 -10.62 15.17
C PHE A 498 10.61 -11.20 16.54
N ASN A 499 9.73 -10.93 17.51
CA ASN A 499 9.65 -11.57 18.83
C ASN A 499 10.98 -11.70 19.57
N THR A 500 11.59 -10.55 19.83
CA THR A 500 12.75 -10.37 20.72
C THR A 500 12.62 -9.04 21.45
N LEU A 501 13.22 -8.91 22.64
CA LEU A 501 13.31 -7.63 23.36
C LEU A 501 14.43 -6.73 22.84
N MET A 502 15.30 -7.28 22.00
CA MET A 502 16.41 -6.54 21.44
C MET A 502 15.92 -5.67 20.28
N VAL A 503 16.43 -4.44 20.23
CA VAL A 503 16.12 -3.49 19.17
C VAL A 503 17.36 -3.27 18.32
N TYR A 504 17.16 -3.21 17.02
CA TYR A 504 18.17 -2.73 16.08
C TYR A 504 17.66 -1.46 15.41
N LYS A 505 18.33 -0.33 15.62
CA LYS A 505 18.00 0.98 15.03
C LYS A 505 16.49 1.29 15.12
N ASN A 506 15.87 1.66 14.00
CA ASN A 506 14.46 2.04 13.90
C ASN A 506 13.59 0.88 13.39
N GLU A 507 13.96 -0.37 13.66
CA GLU A 507 13.18 -1.52 13.22
C GLU A 507 11.73 -1.50 13.74
N PRO A 508 10.75 -1.89 12.91
CA PRO A 508 10.89 -2.25 11.50
C PRO A 508 10.94 -1.04 10.57
N GLN A 509 11.62 -1.22 9.44
CA GLN A 509 11.86 -0.17 8.45
C GLN A 509 10.61 0.36 7.72
N SER A 510 9.44 -0.23 8.01
CA SER A 510 8.12 0.17 7.51
C SER A 510 7.38 1.17 8.41
N TYR A 511 7.86 1.42 9.64
CA TYR A 511 7.19 2.31 10.59
C TYR A 511 8.01 3.55 10.92
N THR A 512 7.32 4.65 11.20
CA THR A 512 7.91 5.85 11.80
C THR A 512 7.92 5.72 13.32
N GLY A 513 9.04 6.05 13.95
CA GLY A 513 9.15 6.17 15.40
C GLY A 513 9.79 4.95 16.08
N LYS A 514 9.38 4.68 17.33
CA LYS A 514 9.95 3.59 18.13
C LYS A 514 9.53 2.23 17.58
N PRO A 515 10.36 1.19 17.78
CA PRO A 515 9.96 -0.17 17.48
C PRO A 515 8.60 -0.48 18.12
N PRO A 516 7.69 -1.06 17.34
CA PRO A 516 6.35 -1.35 17.79
C PRO A 516 6.37 -2.50 18.82
N GLY A 517 5.39 -2.49 19.73
CA GLY A 517 5.30 -3.46 20.82
C GLY A 517 5.15 -4.90 20.36
N LEU A 518 5.47 -5.86 21.25
CA LEU A 518 5.38 -7.31 21.01
C LEU A 518 3.94 -7.82 21.18
N SER A 519 3.01 -7.20 20.45
CA SER A 519 1.60 -7.57 20.44
C SER A 519 1.07 -7.60 19.01
N THR A 520 -0.06 -8.29 18.86
CA THR A 520 -0.76 -8.52 17.61
C THR A 520 -2.16 -7.95 17.69
N ARG A 521 -2.57 -7.26 16.62
CA ARG A 521 -3.95 -6.91 16.34
C ARG A 521 -4.18 -7.00 14.84
N LEU A 522 -4.69 -8.13 14.35
CA LEU A 522 -5.01 -8.33 12.93
C LEU A 522 -6.51 -8.36 12.71
N PHE A 523 -6.94 -7.97 11.52
CA PHE A 523 -8.33 -8.01 11.10
C PHE A 523 -8.53 -8.97 9.96
N LEU A 524 -9.34 -10.00 10.23
CA LEU A 524 -9.76 -10.97 9.25
C LEU A 524 -11.21 -10.70 8.88
N LYS A 525 -11.46 -10.22 7.66
CA LYS A 525 -12.84 -10.11 7.18
C LYS A 525 -13.46 -11.50 6.99
N LEU A 526 -14.78 -11.60 7.16
CA LEU A 526 -15.51 -12.81 6.85
C LEU A 526 -15.69 -13.01 5.34
N GLY A 527 -16.13 -14.22 4.99
CA GLY A 527 -16.56 -14.58 3.65
C GLY A 527 -17.84 -13.86 3.21
N PHE A 528 -18.14 -13.92 1.91
CA PHE A 528 -19.31 -13.29 1.31
C PHE A 528 -19.77 -14.05 0.06
N GLY A 529 -21.07 -14.05 -0.23
CA GLY A 529 -21.62 -14.60 -1.47
C GLY A 529 -21.15 -16.04 -1.79
N GLY A 530 -21.14 -16.92 -0.78
CA GLY A 530 -20.69 -18.32 -0.90
C GLY A 530 -19.17 -18.53 -0.84
N ARG A 531 -18.38 -17.47 -0.68
CA ARG A 531 -16.93 -17.56 -0.42
C ARG A 531 -16.67 -17.67 1.05
N GLU A 532 -15.69 -18.47 1.42
CA GLU A 532 -15.25 -18.67 2.79
C GLU A 532 -13.91 -17.98 3.03
N SER A 533 -13.73 -17.43 4.24
CA SER A 533 -12.48 -16.79 4.67
C SER A 533 -11.65 -17.75 5.49
N PHE A 534 -10.34 -17.69 5.34
CA PHE A 534 -9.40 -18.40 6.20
C PHE A 534 -8.18 -17.52 6.47
N CYS A 535 -7.39 -17.90 7.47
CA CYS A 535 -6.16 -17.21 7.81
C CYS A 535 -5.05 -18.21 8.11
N VAL A 536 -3.83 -17.93 7.65
CA VAL A 536 -2.63 -18.58 8.17
C VAL A 536 -1.91 -17.60 9.09
N LEU A 537 -1.84 -17.96 10.37
CA LEU A 537 -1.10 -17.21 11.39
C LEU A 537 0.25 -17.87 11.61
N ILE A 538 1.31 -17.10 11.45
CA ILE A 538 2.69 -17.52 11.70
C ILE A 538 3.16 -16.80 12.96
N TYR A 539 3.84 -17.52 13.85
CA TYR A 539 4.52 -16.94 15.00
C TYR A 539 6.04 -16.94 14.72
N PRO A 540 6.55 -16.02 13.89
CA PRO A 540 7.97 -15.95 13.57
C PRO A 540 8.78 -15.49 14.79
N ALA A 541 9.96 -16.06 15.02
CA ALA A 541 10.82 -15.64 16.12
C ALA A 541 12.28 -15.57 15.70
N SER A 542 12.87 -14.37 15.84
CA SER A 542 14.28 -14.12 15.51
C SER A 542 15.18 -14.77 16.55
N ALA A 543 14.78 -14.70 17.82
CA ALA A 543 15.43 -15.35 18.95
C ALA A 543 14.39 -16.15 19.75
N PRO A 544 14.80 -17.08 20.64
CA PRO A 544 13.87 -17.75 21.53
C PRO A 544 12.98 -16.75 22.29
N TRP A 545 11.67 -16.99 22.27
CA TRP A 545 10.63 -16.18 22.93
C TRP A 545 9.72 -17.08 23.77
N GLU A 546 8.51 -16.61 24.08
CA GLU A 546 7.47 -17.39 24.73
C GLU A 546 7.15 -18.67 23.94
N GLU A 547 7.13 -19.82 24.60
CA GLU A 547 6.96 -21.13 23.95
C GLU A 547 5.69 -21.19 23.09
N HIS A 548 4.62 -20.53 23.51
CA HIS A 548 3.35 -20.47 22.81
C HIS A 548 2.72 -19.08 22.85
N SER A 549 2.02 -18.73 21.78
CA SER A 549 1.12 -17.57 21.74
C SER A 549 -0.09 -17.76 22.68
N SER A 550 -0.71 -16.65 23.07
CA SER A 550 -1.98 -16.62 23.81
C SER A 550 -2.96 -15.75 23.05
N THR A 551 -3.50 -16.32 21.96
CA THR A 551 -4.20 -15.57 20.94
C THR A 551 -5.72 -15.69 21.10
N ASP A 552 -6.38 -14.56 21.30
CA ASP A 552 -7.83 -14.43 21.29
C ASP A 552 -8.32 -14.17 19.85
N LEU A 553 -9.37 -14.89 19.46
CA LEU A 553 -10.12 -14.70 18.22
C LEU A 553 -11.49 -14.15 18.59
N GLU A 554 -11.73 -12.88 18.34
CA GLU A 554 -12.95 -12.18 18.74
C GLU A 554 -13.83 -11.95 17.49
N LEU A 555 -15.00 -12.58 17.42
CA LEU A 555 -15.93 -12.43 16.30
C LEU A 555 -16.85 -11.23 16.55
N TYR A 556 -16.83 -10.28 15.62
CA TYR A 556 -17.65 -9.06 15.65
C TYR A 556 -18.66 -9.03 14.52
N ASP A 557 -19.83 -8.43 14.78
CA ASP A 557 -20.79 -8.08 13.75
C ASP A 557 -20.45 -6.77 13.02
N ALA A 558 -21.25 -6.43 12.02
CA ALA A 558 -21.11 -5.21 11.24
C ALA A 558 -21.22 -3.90 12.07
N ASN A 559 -21.82 -3.94 13.26
CA ASN A 559 -21.97 -2.79 14.15
C ASN A 559 -20.83 -2.69 15.18
N GLY A 560 -19.93 -3.68 15.24
CA GLY A 560 -18.85 -3.76 16.21
C GLY A 560 -19.28 -4.38 17.54
N VAL A 561 -20.36 -5.15 17.57
CA VAL A 561 -20.77 -5.96 18.73
C VAL A 561 -19.98 -7.25 18.73
N LEU A 562 -19.32 -7.55 19.86
CA LEU A 562 -18.65 -8.82 20.09
C LEU A 562 -19.71 -9.92 20.25
N LEU A 563 -19.68 -10.92 19.38
CA LEU A 563 -20.62 -12.03 19.37
C LEU A 563 -20.08 -13.26 20.09
N GLU A 564 -18.81 -13.59 19.85
CA GLU A 564 -18.18 -14.80 20.38
C GLU A 564 -16.66 -14.61 20.50
N THR A 565 -16.03 -15.36 21.40
CA THR A 565 -14.57 -15.39 21.54
C THR A 565 -14.08 -16.83 21.56
N SER A 566 -13.07 -17.11 20.76
CA SER A 566 -12.35 -18.38 20.72
C SER A 566 -10.88 -18.16 21.04
N ARG A 567 -10.17 -19.20 21.49
CA ARG A 567 -8.75 -19.11 21.84
C ARG A 567 -7.92 -20.13 21.09
N ILE A 568 -6.76 -19.70 20.64
CA ILE A 568 -5.76 -20.57 20.04
C ILE A 568 -4.39 -20.33 20.66
N ARG A 569 -3.54 -21.34 20.52
CA ARG A 569 -2.11 -21.26 20.85
C ARG A 569 -1.34 -21.69 19.61
N ILE A 570 -0.27 -20.98 19.31
CA ILE A 570 0.65 -21.26 18.22
C ILE A 570 2.04 -21.42 18.86
N ALA A 571 2.77 -22.47 18.52
CA ALA A 571 4.12 -22.67 19.04
C ALA A 571 5.07 -21.58 18.51
N CYS A 572 6.07 -21.20 19.30
CA CYS A 572 7.13 -20.30 18.87
C CYS A 572 7.81 -20.85 17.61
N SER A 573 8.02 -20.01 16.59
CA SER A 573 8.49 -20.43 15.26
C SER A 573 7.57 -21.42 14.55
N GLY A 574 6.30 -21.54 14.97
CA GLY A 574 5.27 -22.37 14.36
C GLY A 574 4.21 -21.56 13.63
N SER A 575 3.18 -22.23 13.13
CA SER A 575 2.09 -21.62 12.37
C SER A 575 0.77 -22.38 12.52
N LYS A 576 -0.34 -21.73 12.16
CA LYS A 576 -1.68 -22.30 12.25
C LYS A 576 -2.56 -21.81 11.10
N LEU A 577 -3.08 -22.74 10.32
CA LEU A 577 -4.23 -22.52 9.45
C LEU A 577 -5.49 -22.48 10.31
N MET A 578 -6.27 -21.41 10.18
CA MET A 578 -7.46 -21.10 10.97
C MET A 578 -8.61 -20.76 10.04
N ARG A 579 -9.79 -21.29 10.33
CA ARG A 579 -11.03 -21.01 9.60
C ARG A 579 -12.13 -20.58 10.56
N PRO A 580 -12.88 -19.50 10.31
CA PRO A 580 -13.89 -19.01 11.25
C PRO A 580 -14.95 -20.05 11.64
N ASP A 581 -15.40 -20.89 10.70
CA ASP A 581 -16.38 -21.97 10.92
C ASP A 581 -15.91 -23.08 11.87
N GLN A 582 -14.60 -23.26 12.00
CA GLN A 582 -14.00 -24.20 12.95
C GLN A 582 -13.89 -23.63 14.38
N HIS A 583 -14.07 -22.31 14.54
CA HIS A 583 -13.81 -21.61 15.79
C HIS A 583 -15.03 -20.93 16.41
N PHE A 584 -16.10 -20.71 15.63
CA PHE A 584 -17.29 -20.00 16.06
C PHE A 584 -18.56 -20.76 15.72
N ALA A 585 -19.61 -20.60 16.52
CA ALA A 585 -20.88 -21.26 16.26
C ALA A 585 -21.51 -20.75 14.94
N PRO A 586 -22.16 -21.62 14.14
CA PRO A 586 -22.84 -21.20 12.91
C PRO A 586 -23.88 -20.09 13.12
N ALA A 587 -24.51 -20.03 14.30
CA ALA A 587 -25.44 -18.96 14.64
C ALA A 587 -24.74 -17.61 14.84
N ALA A 588 -23.55 -17.59 15.45
CA ALA A 588 -22.75 -16.38 15.63
C ALA A 588 -22.20 -15.88 14.30
N LEU A 589 -21.73 -16.77 13.42
CA LEU A 589 -21.27 -16.41 12.06
C LEU A 589 -22.42 -15.81 11.22
N ARG A 590 -23.63 -16.38 11.30
CA ARG A 590 -24.82 -15.81 10.66
C ARG A 590 -25.19 -14.43 11.23
N ALA A 591 -25.06 -14.25 12.54
CA ALA A 591 -25.31 -12.96 13.18
C ALA A 591 -24.25 -11.91 12.81
N ALA A 592 -23.00 -12.32 12.62
CA ALA A 592 -21.93 -11.43 12.19
C ALA A 592 -22.18 -10.87 10.79
N GLY A 593 -22.68 -11.72 9.88
CA GLY A 593 -22.97 -11.37 8.50
C GLY A 593 -21.71 -11.08 7.67
N GLU A 594 -21.88 -10.67 6.42
CA GLU A 594 -20.76 -10.47 5.48
C GLU A 594 -19.90 -9.23 5.77
N ALA A 595 -20.40 -8.31 6.61
CA ALA A 595 -19.64 -7.15 7.09
C ALA A 595 -19.09 -7.37 8.51
N GLY A 596 -19.32 -8.56 9.09
CA GLY A 596 -18.65 -9.00 10.30
C GLY A 596 -17.19 -9.37 10.04
N TYR A 597 -16.44 -9.55 11.12
CA TYR A 597 -15.00 -9.82 11.06
C TYR A 597 -14.51 -10.55 12.31
N VAL A 598 -13.32 -11.14 12.22
CA VAL A 598 -12.58 -11.68 13.35
C VAL A 598 -11.42 -10.76 13.68
N LEU A 599 -11.39 -10.25 14.91
CA LEU A 599 -10.25 -9.54 15.47
C LEU A 599 -9.31 -10.55 16.12
N ILE A 600 -8.08 -10.64 15.63
CA ILE A 600 -7.07 -11.57 16.12
C ILE A 600 -6.12 -10.79 17.01
N ARG A 601 -6.06 -11.14 18.30
CA ARG A 601 -5.34 -10.37 19.31
C ARG A 601 -4.40 -11.25 20.08
N ASP A 602 -3.19 -10.78 20.26
CA ASP A 602 -2.20 -11.43 21.10
C ASP A 602 -1.37 -10.36 21.82
N VAL A 603 -1.15 -10.52 23.11
CA VAL A 603 -0.37 -9.57 23.92
C VAL A 603 0.98 -10.14 24.36
N THR A 604 1.26 -11.41 24.01
CA THR A 604 2.51 -12.10 24.34
C THR A 604 3.48 -12.12 23.16
N CYS A 605 2.97 -12.04 21.93
CA CYS A 605 3.81 -12.07 20.73
C CYS A 605 3.21 -11.30 19.53
N ARG A 606 4.07 -11.08 18.54
CA ARG A 606 3.73 -10.66 17.18
C ARG A 606 3.48 -11.86 16.30
N LEU A 607 2.29 -11.93 15.73
CA LEU A 607 1.92 -12.88 14.70
C LEU A 607 1.97 -12.19 13.35
N PHE A 608 2.31 -12.97 12.34
CA PHE A 608 2.30 -12.57 10.95
C PHE A 608 1.17 -13.33 10.25
N GLY A 609 0.21 -12.60 9.67
CA GLY A 609 -1.03 -13.18 9.15
C GLY A 609 -1.10 -13.13 7.63
N PHE A 610 -1.63 -14.19 7.03
CA PHE A 610 -2.07 -14.23 5.64
C PHE A 610 -3.57 -14.50 5.60
N HIS A 611 -4.31 -13.68 4.87
CA HIS A 611 -5.74 -13.80 4.68
C HIS A 611 -6.00 -14.41 3.31
N GLY A 612 -6.83 -15.44 3.27
CA GLY A 612 -7.30 -16.00 2.02
C GLY A 612 -8.80 -16.15 1.97
N LEU A 613 -9.28 -16.24 0.73
CA LEU A 613 -10.66 -16.60 0.41
C LEU A 613 -10.65 -17.79 -0.54
N GLU A 614 -11.66 -18.64 -0.41
CA GLU A 614 -11.93 -19.70 -1.36
C GLU A 614 -13.43 -19.88 -1.62
N ASP A 615 -13.77 -20.56 -2.70
CA ASP A 615 -15.13 -20.93 -3.03
C ASP A 615 -15.22 -22.34 -3.63
N GLU A 616 -16.44 -22.86 -3.71
CA GLU A 616 -16.73 -24.18 -4.28
C GLU A 616 -16.40 -24.29 -5.79
N ALA A 617 -16.30 -23.16 -6.51
CA ALA A 617 -15.88 -23.13 -7.91
C ALA A 617 -14.35 -23.34 -8.07
N GLY A 618 -13.63 -23.48 -6.95
CA GLY A 618 -12.19 -23.62 -6.91
C GLY A 618 -11.47 -22.29 -7.10
N GLY A 619 -12.16 -21.16 -6.93
CA GLY A 619 -11.54 -19.85 -6.75
C GLY A 619 -10.77 -19.84 -5.43
N PHE A 620 -9.59 -19.22 -5.46
CA PHE A 620 -8.69 -19.18 -4.31
C PHE A 620 -7.86 -17.90 -4.32
N SER A 621 -7.58 -17.36 -3.14
CA SER A 621 -6.76 -16.17 -2.95
C SER A 621 -5.99 -16.22 -1.64
N LEU A 622 -4.86 -15.52 -1.57
CA LEU A 622 -4.04 -15.39 -0.38
C LEU A 622 -3.18 -14.13 -0.49
N ASP A 623 -3.26 -13.25 0.50
CA ASP A 623 -2.35 -12.12 0.65
C ASP A 623 -2.02 -11.87 2.13
N HIS A 624 -0.87 -11.26 2.39
CA HIS A 624 -0.48 -10.86 3.73
C HIS A 624 -1.49 -9.85 4.31
N MET A 625 -1.63 -9.86 5.63
CA MET A 625 -2.58 -8.99 6.35
C MET A 625 -1.85 -7.84 7.02
N PHE A 626 -2.43 -6.64 6.98
CA PHE A 626 -2.01 -5.56 7.86
C PHE A 626 -2.68 -5.66 9.23
N GLY A 627 -1.91 -5.41 10.29
CA GLY A 627 -2.49 -5.16 11.60
C GLY A 627 -3.19 -3.80 11.64
N PHE A 628 -4.18 -3.64 12.53
CA PHE A 628 -4.90 -2.37 12.73
C PHE A 628 -4.28 -1.47 13.79
#